data_AF-A0A7W1D0A3-F1
#
_entry.id   AF-A0A7W1D0A3-F1
#
_cell.length_a   1.000
_cell.length_b   1.000
_cell.length_c   1.000
_cell.angle_alpha   90.00
_cell.angle_beta   90.00
_cell.angle_gamma   90.00
#
_symmetry.space_group_name_H-M   'P 1'
#
loop_
_entity.id
_entity.type
_entity.pdbx_description
1 polymer ?
#
loop_
_entity_poly.entity_id
_entity_poly.type
_entity_poly.pdbx_seq_one_letter_code
_entity_poly.pdbx_strand_id
1 'polypeptide(L)'
;MKITYLPHALRRMDERRIAQWEVAAVLEAPGIEYPGHVFERVVAERVLPGRRQAVKVVYNLGAEDERIVVTVELGRPTRHRRDPAEPEGGE
;
A
#
# COMPACT_ATOMS: atom_id res chain seq x y z
N MET A 1 -3.23 -13.95 -6.38
CA MET A 1 -3.64 -12.99 -5.34
C MET A 1 -5.16 -12.87 -5.30
N LYS A 2 -5.78 -13.25 -4.18
CA LYS A 2 -7.20 -12.99 -3.89
C LYS A 2 -7.30 -11.74 -3.03
N ILE A 3 -8.25 -10.84 -3.28
CA ILE A 3 -8.45 -9.63 -2.46
C ILE A 3 -9.82 -9.71 -1.79
N THR A 4 -9.83 -9.58 -0.47
CA THR A 4 -11.05 -9.52 0.34
C THR A 4 -11.13 -8.15 0.99
N TYR A 5 -12.25 -7.44 0.81
CA TYR A 5 -12.43 -6.10 1.37
C TYR A 5 -13.30 -6.16 2.62
N LEU A 6 -12.81 -5.65 3.75
CA LEU A 6 -13.67 -5.47 4.91
C LEU A 6 -14.71 -4.36 4.64
N PRO A 7 -15.91 -4.42 5.26
CA PRO A 7 -16.96 -3.41 5.06
C PRO A 7 -16.48 -1.97 5.31
N HIS A 8 -15.59 -1.79 6.29
CA HIS A 8 -14.99 -0.48 6.57
C HIS A 8 -14.10 0.02 5.41
N ALA A 9 -13.32 -0.87 4.78
CA ALA A 9 -12.48 -0.52 3.64
C ALA A 9 -13.33 -0.08 2.45
N LEU A 10 -14.41 -0.81 2.13
CA LEU A 10 -15.34 -0.44 1.06
C LEU A 10 -15.93 0.97 1.28
N ARG A 11 -16.32 1.28 2.52
CA ARG A 11 -16.81 2.62 2.86
C ARG A 11 -15.74 3.71 2.66
N ARG A 12 -14.49 3.45 3.09
CA ARG A 12 -13.37 4.37 2.90
C ARG A 12 -12.98 4.57 1.43
N MET A 13 -13.11 3.51 0.62
CA MET A 13 -12.90 3.57 -0.82
C MET A 13 -13.88 4.53 -1.47
N ASP A 14 -15.17 4.42 -1.15
CA ASP A 14 -16.21 5.32 -1.67
C ASP A 14 -15.96 6.78 -1.26
N GLU A 15 -15.76 7.04 0.05
CA GLU A 15 -15.48 8.37 0.60
C GLU A 15 -14.28 9.06 -0.07
N ARG A 16 -13.24 8.29 -0.40
CA ARG A 16 -11.99 8.79 -0.99
C ARG A 16 -11.93 8.63 -2.51
N ARG A 17 -13.02 8.16 -3.13
CA ARG A 17 -13.11 7.85 -4.56
C ARG A 17 -11.94 7.00 -5.03
N ILE A 18 -11.63 5.93 -4.31
CA ILE A 18 -10.61 4.93 -4.66
C ILE A 18 -11.33 3.75 -5.29
N ALA A 19 -11.05 3.48 -6.55
CA ALA A 19 -11.60 2.35 -7.26
C ALA A 19 -10.91 1.04 -6.85
N GLN A 20 -11.59 -0.10 -7.01
CA GLN A 20 -11.02 -1.42 -6.71
C GLN A 20 -9.74 -1.70 -7.52
N TRP A 21 -9.69 -1.28 -8.79
CA TRP A 21 -8.49 -1.45 -9.62
C TRP A 21 -7.27 -0.71 -9.07
N GLU A 22 -7.48 0.39 -8.35
CA GLU A 22 -6.39 1.16 -7.74
C GLU A 22 -5.81 0.43 -6.55
N VAL A 23 -6.68 -0.20 -5.75
CA VAL A 23 -6.25 -1.07 -4.64
C VAL A 23 -5.48 -2.27 -5.18
N ALA A 24 -6.00 -2.92 -6.22
CA ALA A 24 -5.33 -4.05 -6.86
C ALA A 24 -3.95 -3.65 -7.40
N ALA A 25 -3.85 -2.53 -8.14
CA ALA A 25 -2.59 -2.04 -8.68
C ALA A 25 -1.53 -1.72 -7.60
N VAL A 26 -1.96 -1.24 -6.43
CA VAL A 26 -1.08 -1.01 -5.28
C VAL A 26 -0.60 -2.33 -4.66
N LEU A 27 -1.49 -3.32 -4.54
CA LEU A 27 -1.15 -4.62 -3.95
C LEU A 27 -0.30 -5.50 -4.88
N GLU A 28 -0.52 -5.43 -6.20
CA GLU A 28 0.24 -6.20 -7.20
C GLU A 28 1.68 -5.69 -7.37
N ALA A 29 1.85 -4.38 -7.34
CA ALA A 29 3.15 -3.73 -7.54
C ALA A 29 3.25 -2.50 -6.64
N PRO A 30 3.53 -2.67 -5.34
CA PRO A 30 3.69 -1.56 -4.41
C PRO A 30 4.92 -0.73 -4.77
N GLY A 31 4.83 0.59 -4.59
CA GLY A 31 6.02 1.45 -4.66
C GLY A 31 6.86 1.35 -3.38
N ILE A 32 6.19 1.11 -2.26
CA ILE A 32 6.77 0.80 -0.96
C ILE A 32 5.82 -0.12 -0.20
N GLU A 33 6.39 -1.03 0.59
CA GLU A 33 5.67 -1.89 1.51
C GLU A 33 6.35 -1.87 2.88
N TYR A 34 5.58 -1.73 3.96
CA TYR A 34 6.13 -1.64 5.31
C TYR A 34 5.13 -2.14 6.37
N PRO A 35 5.61 -2.59 7.55
CA PRO A 35 4.73 -3.02 8.64
C PRO A 35 3.91 -1.85 9.19
N GLY A 36 2.62 -2.09 9.43
CA GLY A 36 1.71 -1.16 10.10
C GLY A 36 1.92 -1.13 11.61
N HIS A 37 1.36 -0.12 12.27
CA HIS A 37 1.51 0.08 13.72
C HIS A 37 0.79 -0.99 14.57
N VAL A 38 -0.21 -1.67 14.01
CA VAL A 38 -0.92 -2.76 14.69
C VAL A 38 -0.38 -4.08 14.16
N PHE A 39 -0.15 -5.04 15.05
CA PHE A 39 0.39 -6.37 14.73
C PHE A 39 -0.29 -6.97 13.48
N GLU A 40 0.52 -7.60 12.63
CA GLU A 40 0.12 -8.29 11.38
C GLU A 40 -0.40 -7.41 10.22
N ARG A 41 -0.53 -6.09 10.43
CA ARG A 41 -0.89 -5.19 9.33
C ARG A 41 0.32 -4.89 8.47
N VAL A 42 0.10 -4.90 7.17
CA VAL A 42 1.04 -4.41 6.16
C VAL A 42 0.43 -3.20 5.48
N VAL A 43 1.25 -2.21 5.17
CA VAL A 43 0.88 -1.04 4.39
C VAL A 43 1.61 -1.09 3.07
N ALA A 44 0.86 -1.26 1.98
CA ALA A 44 1.35 -1.07 0.63
C ALA A 44 0.97 0.33 0.14
N GLU A 45 1.90 1.02 -0.50
CA GLU A 45 1.67 2.37 -0.98
C GLU A 45 2.24 2.59 -2.38
N ARG A 46 1.49 3.30 -3.21
CA ARG A 46 1.94 3.73 -4.54
C ARG A 46 1.24 4.99 -5.01
N VAL A 47 1.97 5.84 -5.74
CA VAL A 47 1.38 6.92 -6.53
C VAL A 47 0.98 6.36 -7.89
N LEU A 48 -0.32 6.38 -8.19
CA LEU A 48 -0.85 5.88 -9.46
C LEU A 48 -0.92 7.00 -10.51
N PRO A 49 -0.86 6.66 -11.81
CA PRO A 49 -1.09 7.62 -12.89
C PRO A 49 -2.39 8.40 -12.68
N GLY A 50 -2.35 9.72 -12.86
CA GLY A 50 -3.52 10.58 -12.66
C GLY A 50 -3.82 10.95 -11.20
N ARG A 51 -3.11 10.39 -10.21
CA ARG A 51 -3.22 10.81 -8.80
C ARG A 51 -2.05 11.70 -8.37
N ARG A 52 -2.39 12.75 -7.61
CA ARG A 52 -1.41 13.61 -6.92
C ARG A 52 -0.99 13.05 -5.56
N GLN A 53 -1.86 12.28 -4.92
CA GLN A 53 -1.64 11.67 -3.61
C GLN A 53 -1.36 10.17 -3.80
N ALA A 54 -0.55 9.60 -2.92
CA ALA A 54 -0.32 8.16 -2.91
C ALA A 54 -1.56 7.45 -2.37
N VAL A 55 -1.91 6.33 -2.98
CA VAL A 55 -2.90 5.39 -2.45
C VAL A 55 -2.17 4.49 -1.47
N LYS A 56 -2.65 4.44 -0.24
CA LYS A 56 -2.15 3.56 0.83
C LYS A 56 -3.20 2.50 1.11
N VAL A 57 -2.81 1.25 1.05
CA VAL A 57 -3.66 0.09 1.30
C VAL A 57 -3.13 -0.59 2.55
N VAL A 58 -3.96 -0.64 3.59
CA VAL A 58 -3.65 -1.37 4.82
C VAL A 58 -4.35 -2.72 4.73
N TYR A 59 -3.58 -3.80 4.79
CA TYR A 59 -4.10 -5.14 4.64
C TYR A 59 -3.44 -6.13 5.60
N ASN A 60 -4.12 -7.24 5.86
CA ASN A 60 -3.56 -8.42 6.51
C ASN A 60 -3.36 -9.53 5.48
N LEU A 61 -2.37 -10.39 5.71
CA LEU A 61 -2.20 -11.62 4.94
C LEU A 61 -3.19 -12.69 5.45
N GLY A 62 -4.00 -13.22 4.55
CA GLY A 62 -4.84 -14.40 4.78
C GLY A 62 -4.19 -15.68 4.25
N ALA A 63 -4.98 -16.75 4.15
CA ALA A 63 -4.52 -18.01 3.56
C ALA A 63 -4.28 -17.86 2.04
N GLU A 64 -3.38 -18.66 1.48
CA GLU A 64 -3.19 -18.77 0.02
C GLU A 64 -2.96 -17.42 -0.71
N ASP A 65 -2.13 -16.54 -0.13
CA ASP A 65 -1.84 -15.19 -0.69
C ASP A 65 -3.10 -14.30 -0.82
N GLU A 66 -4.07 -14.50 0.07
CA GLU A 66 -5.19 -13.58 0.24
C GLU A 66 -4.73 -12.27 0.89
N ARG A 67 -5.13 -11.14 0.32
CA ARG A 67 -4.94 -9.80 0.87
C ARG A 67 -6.26 -9.31 1.44
N ILE A 68 -6.38 -9.28 2.76
CA ILE A 68 -7.58 -8.81 3.46
C ILE A 68 -7.44 -7.32 3.71
N VAL A 69 -8.06 -6.49 2.87
CA VAL A 69 -8.00 -5.03 2.93
C VAL A 69 -8.80 -4.52 4.13
N VAL A 70 -8.06 -3.97 5.10
CA VAL A 70 -8.61 -3.44 6.35
C VAL A 70 -9.09 -2.00 6.16
N THR A 71 -8.30 -1.17 5.48
CA THR A 71 -8.65 0.21 5.16
C THR A 71 -7.80 0.76 4.01
N VAL A 72 -8.25 1.87 3.43
CA VAL A 72 -7.52 2.58 2.38
C VAL A 72 -7.40 4.06 2.73
N GLU A 73 -6.28 4.67 2.34
CA GLU A 73 -6.01 6.07 2.55
C GLU A 73 -5.41 6.76 1.32
N LEU A 74 -5.51 8.08 1.34
CA LEU A 74 -4.78 8.99 0.47
C LEU A 74 -3.87 9.82 1.35
N GLY A 75 -2.62 9.94 0.95
CA GLY A 75 -1.66 10.72 1.70
C GLY A 75 -0.49 11.19 0.86
N ARG A 76 0.41 11.92 1.52
CA ARG A 76 1.70 12.25 0.92
C ARG A 76 2.49 10.96 0.69
N PRO A 77 3.19 10.86 -0.46
CA PRO A 77 4.10 9.76 -0.73
C PRO A 77 5.09 9.60 0.41
N THR A 78 5.18 8.41 0.99
CA THR A 78 6.25 8.07 1.92
C THR A 78 7.56 8.14 1.15
N ARG A 79 8.39 9.15 1.44
CA ARG A 79 9.71 9.28 0.83
C ARG A 79 10.61 8.23 1.47
N HIS A 80 10.98 7.20 0.72
CA HIS A 80 12.18 6.46 1.08
C HIS A 80 13.37 7.41 0.83
N ARG A 81 14.16 7.66 1.88
CA ARG A 81 15.55 8.08 1.70
C ARG A 81 16.16 6.96 0.86
N ARG A 82 16.64 7.24 -0.35
CA ARG A 82 17.55 6.29 -1.02
C ARG A 82 18.61 5.96 0.03
N ASP A 83 18.83 4.68 0.30
CA ASP A 83 20.02 4.24 1.01
C ASP A 83 21.21 5.00 0.42
N PRO A 84 22.07 5.62 1.24
CA PRO A 84 23.32 6.14 0.72
C PRO A 84 24.03 4.95 0.07
N ALA A 85 24.31 5.09 -1.24
CA ALA A 85 25.15 4.15 -1.95
C ALA A 85 26.38 3.84 -1.07
N GLU A 86 26.66 2.55 -0.89
CA GLU A 86 27.87 2.09 -0.20
C GLU A 86 29.07 2.89 -0.77
N PRO A 87 29.95 3.44 0.08
CA PRO A 87 31.16 4.07 -0.43
C PRO A 87 31.97 2.98 -1.14
N GLU A 88 32.21 3.15 -2.43
CA GLU A 88 33.19 2.36 -3.15
C GLU A 88 34.50 2.45 -2.35
N GLY A 89 34.92 1.30 -1.81
CA GLY A 89 36.17 1.16 -1.10
C GLY A 89 37.30 1.59 -2.03
N GLY A 90 38.00 2.65 -1.63
CA GLY A 90 39.27 3.00 -2.21
C GLY A 90 40.34 2.04 -1.71
N GLU A 91 41.09 1.49 -2.66
CA GLU A 91 42.47 1.04 -2.47
C GLU A 91 43.34 1.69 -3.55
#